data_AF-A0A412AXJ3-F1
#
_entry.id   AF-A0A412AXJ3-F1
#
_cell.length_a   1.000
_cell.length_b   1.000
_cell.length_c   1.000
_cell.angle_alpha   90.00
_cell.angle_beta   90.00
_cell.angle_gamma   90.00
#
_symmetry.space_group_name_H-M   'P 1'
#
loop_
_entity.id
_entity.type
_entity.pdbx_description
1 polymer ?
#
loop_
_entity_poly.entity_id
_entity_poly.type
_entity_poly.pdbx_seq_one_letter_code
_entity_poly.pdbx_strand_id
1 'polypeptide(L)'
;MGLEIINQRKKKKKLTNEELSVLSGVPKGTIDKITSGATKDPKLETLKALARVLDCSLSDFDDPKERHFAERTDQEVLQNRIHILTEYFQRMGILQPGGDISDQDLEFFKGLLSLIDAYFGKKEEADR
;
A
#
# COMPACT_ATOMS: atom_id res chain seq x y z
N MET A 1 9.06 -10.90 1.56
CA MET A 1 7.79 -10.94 0.83
C MET A 1 6.66 -11.17 1.80
N GLY A 2 5.56 -10.42 1.68
CA GLY A 2 4.39 -10.50 2.54
C GLY A 2 3.49 -11.69 2.22
N LEU A 3 4.04 -12.91 2.24
CA LEU A 3 3.31 -14.14 1.91
C LEU A 3 2.26 -14.51 2.96
N GLU A 4 2.27 -13.86 4.13
CA GLU A 4 1.28 -14.00 5.20
C GLU A 4 -0.14 -13.68 4.71
N ILE A 5 -0.27 -12.78 3.71
CA ILE A 5 -1.55 -12.43 3.11
C ILE A 5 -2.25 -13.64 2.48
N ILE A 6 -1.51 -14.65 2.02
CA ILE A 6 -2.07 -15.87 1.44
C ILE A 6 -2.93 -16.58 2.49
N ASN A 7 -2.42 -16.70 3.73
CA ASN A 7 -3.17 -17.31 4.83
C ASN A 7 -4.38 -16.46 5.24
N GLN A 8 -4.25 -15.14 5.23
CA GLN A 8 -5.36 -14.23 5.56
C GLN A 8 -6.49 -14.33 4.54
N ARG A 9 -6.17 -14.22 3.24
CA ARG A 9 -7.13 -14.31 2.12
C ARG A 9 -7.79 -15.67 2.05
N LYS A 10 -7.01 -16.74 2.23
CA LYS A 10 -7.51 -18.13 2.30
C LYS A 10 -8.55 -18.30 3.42
N LYS A 11 -8.24 -17.84 4.64
CA LYS A 11 -9.18 -17.86 5.78
C LYS A 11 -10.45 -17.05 5.50
N LYS A 12 -10.31 -15.85 4.92
CA LYS A 12 -11.45 -14.99 4.55
C LYS A 12 -12.39 -15.68 3.54
N LYS A 13 -11.83 -16.43 2.59
CA LYS A 13 -12.58 -17.23 1.61
C LYS A 13 -13.01 -18.62 2.12
N LYS A 14 -12.66 -18.98 3.37
CA LYS A 14 -12.91 -20.30 3.96
C LYS A 14 -12.39 -21.47 3.13
N LEU A 15 -11.27 -21.26 2.44
CA LEU A 15 -10.63 -22.29 1.62
C LEU A 15 -9.62 -23.11 2.44
N THR A 16 -9.55 -24.40 2.14
CA THR A 16 -8.48 -25.31 2.57
C THR A 16 -7.28 -25.23 1.63
N ASN A 17 -6.13 -25.80 2.04
CA ASN A 17 -4.96 -25.90 1.15
C ASN A 17 -5.25 -26.84 -0.03
N GLU A 18 -6.03 -27.91 0.19
CA GLU A 18 -6.57 -28.78 -0.86
C GLU A 18 -7.38 -27.99 -1.89
N GLU A 19 -8.39 -27.24 -1.46
CA GLU A 19 -9.24 -26.48 -2.39
C GLU A 19 -8.44 -25.40 -3.12
N LEU A 20 -7.53 -24.72 -2.42
CA LEU A 20 -6.63 -23.75 -3.05
C LEU A 20 -5.73 -24.40 -4.10
N SER A 21 -5.28 -25.64 -3.86
CA SER A 21 -4.49 -26.42 -4.82
C SER A 21 -5.30 -26.71 -6.08
N VAL A 22 -6.52 -27.21 -5.91
CA VAL A 22 -7.43 -27.53 -7.03
C VAL A 22 -7.76 -26.29 -7.85
N LEU A 23 -8.09 -25.17 -7.19
CA LEU A 23 -8.49 -23.94 -7.85
C LEU A 23 -7.32 -23.22 -8.55
N SER A 24 -6.12 -23.26 -7.97
CA SER A 24 -4.96 -22.54 -8.52
C SER A 24 -4.13 -23.38 -9.49
N GLY A 25 -4.27 -24.70 -9.48
CA GLY A 25 -3.38 -25.62 -10.19
C GLY A 25 -1.98 -25.72 -9.57
N VAL A 26 -1.74 -25.08 -8.42
CA VAL A 26 -0.47 -25.18 -7.68
C VAL A 26 -0.52 -26.43 -6.81
N PRO A 27 0.53 -27.29 -6.81
CA PRO A 27 0.55 -28.48 -5.97
C PRO A 27 0.37 -28.17 -4.48
N LYS A 28 -0.44 -28.96 -3.78
CA LYS A 28 -0.70 -28.79 -2.33
C LYS A 28 0.60 -28.69 -1.52
N GLY A 29 1.58 -29.56 -1.79
CA GLY A 29 2.86 -29.51 -1.08
C GLY A 29 3.63 -28.20 -1.28
N THR A 30 3.44 -27.52 -2.40
CA THR A 30 3.98 -26.16 -2.63
C THR A 30 3.22 -25.14 -1.79
N ILE A 31 1.89 -25.20 -1.76
CA ILE A 31 1.05 -24.32 -0.94
C ILE A 31 1.36 -24.51 0.55
N ASP A 32 1.52 -25.75 1.02
CA ASP A 32 1.87 -26.05 2.41
C ASP A 32 3.21 -25.42 2.80
N LYS A 33 4.23 -25.50 1.93
CA LYS A 33 5.54 -24.86 2.17
C LYS A 33 5.46 -23.34 2.16
N ILE A 34 4.64 -22.74 1.30
CA ILE A 34 4.43 -21.29 1.27
C ILE A 34 3.69 -20.84 2.54
N THR A 35 2.58 -21.49 2.86
CA THR A 35 1.72 -21.11 4.00
C THR A 35 2.33 -21.39 5.37
N SER A 36 3.30 -22.31 5.46
CA SER A 36 4.12 -22.55 6.65
C SER A 36 5.37 -21.67 6.74
N GLY A 37 5.67 -20.88 5.70
CA GLY A 37 6.87 -20.03 5.64
C GLY A 37 8.16 -20.77 5.26
N ALA A 38 8.10 -22.07 4.96
CA ALA A 38 9.26 -22.85 4.49
C ALA A 38 9.76 -22.39 3.10
N THR A 39 8.87 -21.86 2.25
CA THR A 39 9.24 -21.22 0.98
C THR A 39 9.10 -19.72 1.10
N LYS A 40 10.23 -19.03 1.18
CA LYS A 40 10.30 -17.56 1.25
C LYS A 40 10.35 -16.88 -0.11
N ASP A 41 10.64 -17.62 -1.18
CA ASP A 41 10.76 -17.11 -2.56
C ASP A 41 10.04 -18.00 -3.59
N PRO A 42 8.69 -17.94 -3.67
CA PRO A 42 7.93 -18.71 -4.65
C PRO A 42 8.09 -18.14 -6.06
N LYS A 43 8.07 -19.00 -7.08
CA LYS A 43 8.12 -18.55 -8.49
C LYS A 43 6.95 -17.62 -8.82
N LEU A 44 7.18 -16.65 -9.70
CA LEU A 44 6.18 -15.68 -10.15
C LEU A 44 4.89 -16.34 -10.67
N GLU A 45 5.00 -17.42 -11.44
CA GLU A 45 3.83 -18.14 -11.96
C GLU A 45 2.97 -18.75 -10.83
N THR A 46 3.61 -19.22 -9.75
CA THR A 46 2.91 -19.69 -8.55
C THR A 46 2.15 -18.55 -7.88
N LEU A 47 2.78 -17.39 -7.73
CA LEU A 47 2.13 -16.20 -7.16
C LEU A 47 0.95 -15.75 -8.03
N LYS A 48 1.12 -15.69 -9.35
CA LYS A 48 0.02 -15.34 -10.29
C LYS A 48 -1.17 -16.26 -10.15
N ALA A 49 -0.92 -17.57 -10.08
CA ALA A 49 -1.98 -18.58 -9.93
C ALA A 49 -2.74 -18.39 -8.60
N LEU A 50 -2.02 -18.19 -7.50
CA LEU A 50 -2.64 -17.95 -6.18
C LEU A 50 -3.40 -16.62 -6.13
N ALA A 51 -2.85 -15.54 -6.69
CA ALA A 51 -3.50 -14.22 -6.75
C ALA A 51 -4.88 -14.27 -7.41
N ARG A 52 -4.99 -14.95 -8.57
CA ARG A 52 -6.25 -15.09 -9.30
C ARG A 52 -7.33 -15.77 -8.45
N VAL A 53 -6.98 -16.81 -7.70
CA VAL A 53 -7.93 -17.54 -6.84
C VAL A 53 -8.25 -16.76 -5.56
N LEU A 54 -7.27 -16.07 -5.00
CA LEU A 54 -7.40 -15.32 -3.74
C LEU A 54 -8.02 -13.92 -3.92
N ASP A 55 -8.30 -13.52 -5.16
CA ASP A 55 -8.84 -12.22 -5.54
C ASP A 55 -7.98 -11.07 -4.98
N CYS A 56 -6.68 -11.17 -5.26
CA CYS A 56 -5.68 -10.17 -4.90
C CYS A 56 -4.71 -9.95 -6.07
N SER A 57 -3.97 -8.85 -6.00
CA SER A 57 -2.92 -8.48 -6.93
C SER A 57 -1.58 -9.13 -6.56
N LEU A 58 -0.60 -9.12 -7.47
CA LEU A 58 0.75 -9.54 -7.13
C LEU A 58 1.42 -8.60 -6.12
N SER A 59 1.07 -7.32 -6.13
CA SER A 59 1.55 -6.33 -5.16
C SER A 59 1.11 -6.64 -3.72
N ASP A 60 0.03 -7.40 -3.53
CA ASP A 60 -0.37 -7.86 -2.20
C ASP A 60 0.64 -8.83 -1.57
N PHE A 61 1.47 -9.52 -2.37
CA PHE A 61 2.52 -10.45 -1.88
C PHE A 61 3.88 -9.80 -1.64
N ASP A 62 4.01 -8.53 -2.01
CA ASP A 62 5.21 -7.77 -1.64
C ASP A 62 5.22 -7.62 -0.12
N ASP A 63 6.40 -7.43 0.48
CA ASP A 63 6.39 -7.04 1.90
C ASP A 63 5.49 -5.82 2.04
N PRO A 64 4.67 -5.70 3.11
CA PRO A 64 4.18 -4.40 3.50
C PRO A 64 5.44 -3.61 3.76
N LYS A 65 5.90 -2.89 2.72
CA LYS A 65 6.82 -1.81 2.88
C LYS A 65 6.17 -1.05 4.02
N GLU A 66 6.89 -0.88 5.13
CA GLU A 66 6.68 0.34 5.89
C GLU A 66 6.43 1.39 4.81
N ARG A 67 5.28 2.04 4.85
CA ARG A 67 5.00 3.14 3.93
C ARG A 67 5.94 4.27 4.33
N HIS A 68 7.25 4.04 4.28
CA HIS A 68 8.22 5.00 3.91
C HIS A 68 7.65 5.61 2.64
N PHE A 69 7.08 6.80 2.82
CA PHE A 69 6.99 7.83 1.79
C PHE A 69 8.39 8.24 1.29
N ALA A 70 9.38 7.34 1.33
CA ALA A 70 10.69 7.52 0.76
C ALA A 70 10.62 7.06 -0.71
N GLU A 71 10.35 8.05 -1.57
CA GLU A 71 11.13 8.27 -2.79
C GLU A 71 11.17 7.11 -3.81
N ARG A 72 10.05 6.94 -4.50
CA ARG A 72 10.10 7.19 -5.94
C ARG A 72 9.35 8.47 -6.23
N THR A 73 10.03 9.59 -6.07
CA THR A 73 9.64 10.85 -6.69
C THR A 73 9.97 10.74 -8.17
N ASP A 74 9.25 9.88 -8.89
CA ASP A 74 9.14 10.05 -10.33
C ASP A 74 8.65 11.49 -10.52
N GLN A 75 9.45 12.31 -11.19
CA GLN A 75 9.23 13.75 -11.30
C GLN A 75 7.81 14.05 -11.83
N GLU A 76 7.31 13.19 -12.71
CA GLU A 76 5.93 13.21 -13.23
C GLU A 76 4.87 12.96 -12.15
N VAL A 77 5.09 12.02 -11.23
CA VAL A 77 4.15 11.72 -10.14
C VAL A 77 4.08 12.89 -9.17
N LEU A 78 5.22 13.48 -8.82
CA LEU A 78 5.26 14.65 -7.96
C LEU A 78 4.57 15.85 -8.63
N GLN A 79 4.86 16.08 -9.92
CA GLN A 79 4.21 17.12 -10.71
C GLN A 79 2.69 16.93 -10.77
N ASN A 80 2.21 15.71 -11.01
CA ASN A 80 0.77 15.42 -11.02
C ASN A 80 0.12 15.71 -9.67
N ARG A 81 0.79 15.35 -8.56
CA ARG A 81 0.28 15.63 -7.20
C ARG A 81 0.23 17.13 -6.92
N ILE A 82 1.29 17.86 -7.28
CA ILE A 82 1.33 19.32 -7.14
C ILE A 82 0.22 19.95 -7.98
N HIS A 83 0.06 19.53 -9.23
CA HIS A 83 -0.96 20.05 -10.13
C HIS A 83 -2.38 19.91 -9.55
N ILE A 84 -2.72 18.71 -9.08
CA ILE A 84 -4.03 18.44 -8.45
C ILE A 84 -4.25 19.37 -7.25
N LEU A 85 -3.26 19.54 -6.37
CA LEU A 85 -3.36 20.43 -5.20
C LEU A 85 -3.52 21.90 -5.61
N THR A 86 -2.74 22.36 -6.59
CA THR A 86 -2.84 23.71 -7.14
C THR A 86 -4.24 23.97 -7.70
N GLU A 87 -4.82 23.03 -8.46
CA GLU A 87 -6.19 23.17 -8.97
C GLU A 87 -7.22 23.28 -7.85
N TYR A 88 -7.10 22.48 -6.78
CA TYR A 88 -8.00 22.58 -5.63
C TYR A 88 -7.89 23.93 -4.93
N PHE A 89 -6.68 24.41 -4.67
CA PHE A 89 -6.48 25.71 -4.04
C PHE A 89 -7.02 26.87 -4.88
N GLN A 90 -6.88 26.78 -6.21
CA GLN A 90 -7.48 27.76 -7.13
C GLN A 90 -9.00 27.74 -7.09
N ARG A 91 -9.63 26.56 -7.13
CA ARG A 91 -11.09 26.43 -7.03
C ARG A 91 -11.66 26.98 -5.73
N MET A 92 -10.90 26.86 -4.64
CA MET A 92 -11.28 27.35 -3.32
C MET A 92 -10.93 28.83 -3.11
N GLY A 93 -10.27 29.48 -4.08
CA GLY A 93 -9.85 30.89 -3.99
C GLY A 93 -8.66 31.14 -3.06
N ILE A 94 -8.00 30.08 -2.58
CA ILE A 94 -6.82 30.15 -1.70
C ILE A 94 -5.58 30.55 -2.50
N LEU A 95 -5.51 30.15 -3.78
CA LEU A 95 -4.40 30.42 -4.67
C LEU A 95 -4.89 31.11 -5.95
N GLN A 96 -4.29 32.23 -6.33
CA GLN A 96 -4.59 32.87 -7.61
C GLN A 96 -3.84 32.18 -8.77
N PRO A 97 -4.39 32.12 -9.99
CA PRO A 97 -3.68 31.56 -11.14
C PRO A 97 -2.33 32.26 -11.38
N GLY A 98 -1.24 31.49 -11.35
CA GLY A 98 0.12 32.02 -11.51
C GLY A 98 0.66 32.82 -10.32
N GLY A 99 -0.09 32.87 -9.21
CA GLY A 99 0.36 33.44 -7.94
C GLY A 99 0.91 32.38 -6.98
N ASP A 100 1.45 32.84 -5.86
CA ASP A 100 1.92 32.00 -4.75
C ASP A 100 0.88 31.94 -3.63
N ILE A 101 1.02 30.92 -2.77
CA ILE A 101 0.24 30.80 -1.54
C ILE A 101 0.64 31.94 -0.59
N SER A 102 -0.35 32.56 0.08
CA SER A 102 -0.06 33.63 1.04
C SER A 102 0.71 33.11 2.26
N ASP A 103 1.51 33.97 2.90
CA ASP A 103 2.23 33.60 4.13
C ASP A 103 1.26 33.13 5.24
N GLN A 104 0.07 33.72 5.30
CA GLN A 104 -0.96 33.34 6.28
C GLN A 104 -1.48 31.92 6.02
N ASP A 105 -1.78 31.59 4.77
CA ASP A 105 -2.23 30.25 4.39
C ASP A 105 -1.12 29.21 4.59
N LEU A 106 0.12 29.58 4.28
CA LEU A 106 1.29 28.72 4.52
C LEU A 106 1.45 28.40 6.01
N GLU A 107 1.36 29.40 6.89
CA GLU A 107 1.41 29.19 8.35
C GLU A 107 0.24 28.32 8.84
N PHE A 108 -0.96 28.54 8.31
CA PHE A 108 -2.11 27.69 8.61
C PHE A 108 -1.87 26.22 8.22
N PHE A 109 -1.34 25.96 7.02
CA PHE A 109 -1.02 24.60 6.57
C PHE A 109 0.08 23.95 7.41
N LYS A 110 1.12 24.69 7.81
CA LYS A 110 2.13 24.20 8.76
C LYS A 110 1.51 23.80 10.10
N GLY A 111 0.53 24.57 10.59
CA GLY A 111 -0.25 24.24 11.77
C GLY A 111 -1.04 22.94 11.62
N LEU A 112 -1.72 22.75 10.48
CA LEU A 112 -2.43 21.50 10.17
C LEU A 112 -1.49 20.29 10.10
N LEU A 113 -0.33 20.44 9.46
CA LEU A 113 0.69 19.39 9.42
C LEU A 113 1.17 19.02 10.82
N SER A 114 1.50 20.04 11.64
CA SER A 114 1.90 19.84 13.03
C SER A 114 0.83 19.10 13.85
N LEU A 115 -0.46 19.38 13.59
CA LEU A 115 -1.58 18.69 14.24
C LEU A 115 -1.66 17.23 13.79
N ILE A 116 -1.57 16.97 12.49
CA ILE A 116 -1.57 15.61 11.93
C ILE A 116 -0.40 14.81 12.52
N ASP A 117 0.80 15.38 12.54
CA ASP A 117 1.99 14.75 13.11
C ASP A 117 1.82 14.48 14.60
N ALA A 118 1.25 15.42 15.36
CA ALA A 118 0.99 15.22 16.79
C ALA A 118 -0.04 14.10 17.06
N TYR A 119 -1.06 13.98 16.22
CA TYR A 119 -2.13 12.98 16.37
C TYR A 119 -1.76 11.59 15.84
N PHE A 120 -1.01 11.52 14.75
CA PHE A 120 -0.67 10.27 14.08
C PHE A 120 0.78 9.83 14.29
N GLY A 121 1.73 10.75 14.48
CA GLY A 121 3.13 10.44 14.73
C GLY A 121 3.41 9.79 16.09
N LYS A 122 2.58 10.06 17.11
CA LYS A 122 2.68 9.38 18.43
C LYS A 122 2.24 7.91 18.40
N LYS A 123 1.57 7.46 17.34
CA LYS A 123 1.00 6.11 17.27
C LYS A 123 2.03 5.04 16.87
N GLU A 124 3.19 5.45 16.34
CA GLU A 124 4.26 4.54 15.91
C GLU A 124 5.22 4.15 17.06
N GLU A 125 5.28 4.92 18.15
CA GLU A 125 6.12 4.61 19.32
C GLU A 125 5.44 3.72 20.37
N ALA A 126 4.10 3.63 20.37
CA ALA A 126 3.34 2.85 21.35
C ALA A 126 3.15 1.37 20.97
N ASP A 127 3.46 0.99 19.73
CA ASP A 127 3.32 -0.37 19.18
C ASP A 127 4.71 -1.02 18.88
N ARG A 128 5.81 -0.46 19.42
CA ARG A 128 7.16 -1.06 19.40
C ARG A 128 7.56 -1.58 20.77
#